data_AF-A0A3D4B1D5-F1
#
_entry.id   AF-A0A3D4B1D5-F1
#
_cell.length_a   1.000
_cell.length_b   1.000
_cell.length_c   1.000
_cell.angle_alpha   90.00
_cell.angle_beta   90.00
_cell.angle_gamma   90.00
#
_symmetry.space_group_name_H-M   'P 1'
#
loop_
_entity.id
_entity.type
_entity.pdbx_description
1 polymer ?
#
loop_
_entity_poly.entity_id
_entity_poly.type
_entity_poly.pdbx_seq_one_letter_code
_entity_poly.pdbx_strand_id
1 'polypeptide(L)' 'FEETIYVTPSRLPEGIQQAIIDTAEQATRAIGLSEGPVHAELRINNDGPWVIEVAGRSIGG' A
#
# COMPACT_ATOMS: atom_id res chain seq x y z
N PHE A 1 -9.77 -6.92 10.11
CA PHE A 1 -10.83 -5.92 10.42
C PHE A 1 -11.78 -5.94 9.23
N GLU A 2 -13.04 -5.55 9.41
CA GLU A 2 -13.97 -5.46 8.28
C GLU A 2 -13.74 -4.13 7.56
N GLU A 3 -13.61 -4.18 6.23
CA GLU A 3 -13.49 -2.98 5.40
C GLU A 3 -14.86 -2.33 5.23
N THR A 4 -14.94 -1.00 5.36
CA THR A 4 -16.23 -0.28 5.30
C THR A 4 -16.27 0.78 4.20
N ILE A 5 -15.15 1.45 3.93
CA ILE A 5 -15.09 2.59 3.01
C ILE A 5 -13.80 2.50 2.19
N TYR A 6 -13.95 2.68 0.87
CA TYR A 6 -12.85 2.89 -0.06
C TYR A 6 -13.03 4.24 -0.76
N VAL A 7 -12.02 5.11 -0.68
CA VAL A 7 -12.02 6.42 -1.34
C VAL A 7 -10.79 6.53 -2.24
N THR A 8 -11.02 6.96 -3.47
CA THR A 8 -9.95 7.27 -4.43
C THR A 8 -10.19 8.64 -5.08
N PRO A 9 -9.16 9.50 -5.21
CA PRO A 9 -7.79 9.33 -4.68
C PRO A 9 -7.69 9.68 -3.18
N SER A 10 -6.53 9.38 -2.58
CA SER A 10 -6.19 9.82 -1.22
C SER A 10 -6.12 11.35 -1.12
N ARG A 11 -6.50 11.90 0.04
CA ARG A 11 -6.36 13.33 0.38
C ARG A 11 -5.15 13.61 1.28
N LEU A 12 -4.29 12.62 1.51
CA LEU A 12 -3.09 12.79 2.33
C LEU A 12 -2.09 13.75 1.66
N PRO A 13 -1.23 14.44 2.42
CA PRO A 13 -0.16 15.24 1.85
C PRO A 13 0.73 14.44 0.90
N GLU A 14 1.23 15.06 -0.16
CA GLU A 14 2.04 14.40 -1.20
C GLU A 14 3.24 13.64 -0.63
N GLY A 15 3.94 14.21 0.36
CA GLY A 15 5.08 13.54 1.01
C GLY A 15 4.70 12.23 1.71
N ILE A 16 3.48 12.15 2.27
CA ILE A 16 2.97 10.91 2.88
C ILE A 16 2.59 9.90 1.79
N GLN A 17 1.97 10.35 0.71
CA GLN A 17 1.65 9.48 -0.44
C GLN A 17 2.93 8.89 -1.06
N GLN A 18 3.98 9.69 -1.22
CA GLN A 18 5.27 9.22 -1.72
C GLN A 18 5.90 8.18 -0.77
N ALA A 19 5.88 8.43 0.54
CA ALA A 19 6.38 7.46 1.52
C ALA A 19 5.63 6.12 1.46
N ILE A 20 4.32 6.14 1.23
CA ILE A 20 3.50 4.93 1.05
C ILE A 20 3.92 4.18 -0.21
N ILE A 21 4.09 4.88 -1.33
CA ILE A 21 4.53 4.30 -2.60
C ILE A 21 5.91 3.64 -2.43
N ASP A 22 6.87 4.35 -1.86
CA ASP A 22 8.24 3.86 -1.66
C ASP A 22 8.27 2.61 -0.76
N THR A 23 7.42 2.58 0.28
CA THR A 23 7.30 1.44 1.19
C THR A 23 6.65 0.23 0.50
N ALA A 24 5.57 0.46 -0.24
CA ALA A 24 4.88 -0.60 -1.00
C ALA A 24 5.80 -1.22 -2.07
N GLU A 25 6.57 -0.39 -2.78
CA GLU A 25 7.55 -0.85 -3.76
C GLU A 25 8.66 -1.71 -3.13
N GLN A 26 9.23 -1.27 -2.00
CA GLN A 26 10.25 -2.02 -1.29
C GLN A 26 9.73 -3.40 -0.86
N ALA A 27 8.52 -3.44 -0.29
CA ALA A 27 7.90 -4.68 0.15
C ALA A 27 7.60 -5.63 -1.01
N THR A 28 7.06 -5.10 -2.11
CA THR A 28 6.78 -5.84 -3.36
C THR A 28 8.06 -6.49 -3.90
N ARG A 29 9.15 -5.72 -3.99
CA ARG A 29 10.46 -6.25 -4.41
C ARG A 29 11.00 -7.30 -3.44
N ALA A 30 10.85 -7.09 -2.14
CA ALA A 30 11.38 -8.00 -1.12
C ALA A 30 10.74 -9.39 -1.17
N ILE A 31 9.48 -9.50 -1.61
CA ILE A 31 8.78 -10.78 -1.76
C ILE A 31 8.87 -11.37 -3.18
N GLY A 32 9.68 -10.77 -4.07
CA GLY A 32 9.94 -11.29 -5.40
C GLY A 32 8.84 -11.03 -6.44
N LEU A 33 7.90 -10.11 -6.16
CA LEU A 33 6.94 -9.67 -7.17
C LEU A 33 7.63 -8.69 -8.13
N SER A 34 7.70 -9.07 -9.41
CA SER A 34 8.37 -8.28 -10.45
C SER A 34 7.47 -7.83 -11.60
N GLU A 35 6.31 -8.47 -11.78
CA GLU A 35 5.38 -8.19 -12.86
C GLU A 35 3.93 -8.45 -12.42
N GLY A 36 2.98 -7.71 -13.01
CA GLY A 36 1.55 -7.84 -12.75
C GLY A 36 1.02 -6.81 -11.75
N PRO A 37 -0.30 -6.84 -11.46
CA PRO A 37 -0.91 -5.94 -10.49
C PRO A 37 -0.49 -6.28 -9.06
N VAL A 38 -0.45 -5.27 -8.21
CA VAL A 38 -0.19 -5.40 -6.78
C VAL A 38 -1.30 -4.73 -6.00
N HIS A 39 -1.79 -5.42 -4.97
CA HIS A 39 -2.55 -4.83 -3.89
C HIS A 39 -1.68 -4.87 -2.64
N ALA A 40 -1.44 -3.71 -2.04
CA ALA A 40 -0.71 -3.57 -0.79
C ALA A 40 -1.57 -2.81 0.23
N GLU A 41 -1.67 -3.36 1.44
CA GLU A 41 -2.32 -2.73 2.57
C GLU A 41 -1.26 -2.17 3.53
N LEU A 42 -1.35 -0.88 3.83
CA LEU A 42 -0.42 -0.19 4.72
C LEU A 42 -1.18 0.60 5.79
N ARG A 43 -0.59 0.70 6.98
CA ARG A 43 -1.05 1.56 8.06
C ARG A 43 -0.02 2.64 8.35
N ILE A 44 -0.48 3.88 8.45
CA ILE A 44 0.39 5.02 8.75
C ILE A 44 0.40 5.25 10.27
N ASN A 45 1.59 5.48 10.83
CA ASN A 45 1.79 5.90 12.21
C ASN A 45 2.82 7.04 12.28
N ASN A 46 3.27 7.40 13.49
CA ASN A 46 4.25 8.48 13.71
C ASN A 46 5.63 8.19 13.10
N ASP A 47 5.96 6.92 12.87
CA ASP A 47 7.23 6.46 12.30
C ASP A 47 7.14 6.22 10.78
N GLY A 48 5.95 6.39 10.19
CA GLY A 48 5.70 6.27 8.75
C GLY A 48 4.73 5.13 8.38
N PRO A 49 4.70 4.74 7.09
CA PRO A 49 3.89 3.62 6.61
C PRO A 49 4.46 2.27 7.07
N TRP A 50 3.59 1.39 7.57
CA TRP A 50 3.89 0.00 7.89
C TRP A 50 3.05 -0.95 7.03
N VAL A 51 3.70 -1.95 6.45
CA VAL A 51 3.09 -2.97 5.60
C VAL A 51 2.29 -3.95 6.44
N ILE A 52 1.03 -4.20 6.05
CA ILE A 52 0.17 -5.24 6.62
C ILE A 52 0.14 -6.45 5.67
N GLU A 53 -0.14 -6.21 4.38
CA GLU A 53 -0.23 -7.25 3.34
C GLU A 53 0.35 -6.71 2.02
N VAL A 54 0.95 -7.61 1.23
CA VAL A 54 1.25 -7.40 -0.19
C VAL A 54 0.86 -8.66 -0.97
N ALA A 55 0.08 -8.51 -2.04
CA ALA A 55 -0.37 -9.61 -2.88
C ALA A 55 -0.30 -9.25 -4.38
N GLY A 56 0.15 -10.21 -5.19
CA GLY A 56 0.23 -10.11 -6.66
C GLY A 56 -1.15 -10.29 -7.34
N ARG A 57 -2.08 -9.38 -7.05
CA ARG A 57 -3.45 -9.34 -7.59
C ARG A 57 -3.96 -7.91 -7.64
N SER A 58 -5.04 -7.67 -8.37
CA SER A 58 -5.79 -6.41 -8.24
C SER A 58 -6.48 -6.30 -6.87
N ILE A 59 -6.88 -5.07 -6.50
CA ILE A 59 -7.70 -4.83 -5.31
C ILE A 59 -9.03 -5.60 -5.39
N GLY A 60 -9.53 -6.03 -4.24
CA GLY A 60 -10.87 -6.62 -4.10
C GLY A 60 -11.97 -5.56 -4.24
N GLY A 61 -13.21 -6.01 -4.40
CA GLY A 61 -14.41 -5.16 -4.31
C GLY A 61 -15.11 -5.35 -2.98
#